data_AF-A0AAW5MT27-F1
#
_entry.id   AF-A0AAW5MT27-F1
#
_cell.length_a   1.000
_cell.length_b   1.000
_cell.length_c   1.000
_cell.angle_alpha   90.00
_cell.angle_beta   90.00
_cell.angle_gamma   90.00
#
_symmetry.space_group_name_H-M   'P 1'
#
loop_
_entity.id
_entity.type
_entity.pdbx_description
1 polymer ?
#
loop_
_entity_poly.entity_id
_entity_poly.type
_entity_poly.pdbx_seq_one_letter_code
_entity_poly.pdbx_strand_id
1 'polypeptide(L)'
;DDMLNFLPATLELAGAALVLILLTSVPLGIWAARHRDRLPDFAVRFIAFLGVSMPNFWLAFLLVMAFSVYLQWLPAMGYGGWQHIILPAVSIAFMS
;
A
#
# COMPACT_ATOMS: atom_id res chain seq x y z
N ASP A 1 -8.11 11.65 -26.95
CA ASP A 1 -8.42 12.76 -26.03
C ASP A 1 -8.77 12.30 -24.62
N ASP A 2 -9.65 11.30 -24.44
CA ASP A 2 -10.04 10.82 -23.10
C ASP A 2 -8.90 10.24 -22.24
N MET A 3 -7.90 9.58 -22.85
CA MET A 3 -6.76 9.04 -22.09
C MET A 3 -5.96 10.13 -21.36
N LEU A 4 -5.84 11.32 -21.96
CA LEU A 4 -5.11 12.44 -21.37
C LEU A 4 -5.85 13.03 -20.16
N ASN A 5 -7.16 12.81 -20.06
CA ASN A 5 -7.96 13.26 -18.91
C ASN A 5 -7.75 12.38 -17.67
N PHE A 6 -7.46 11.09 -17.84
CA PHE A 6 -7.23 10.16 -16.72
C PHE A 6 -5.75 10.01 -16.34
N LEU A 7 -4.84 10.32 -17.27
CA LEU A 7 -3.40 10.24 -17.06
C LEU A 7 -2.92 10.95 -15.77
N PRO A 8 -3.38 12.18 -15.45
CA PRO A 8 -2.94 12.90 -14.26
C PRO A 8 -3.30 12.16 -12.96
N ALA A 9 -4.51 11.60 -12.88
CA ALA A 9 -4.96 10.86 -11.70
C ALA A 9 -4.15 9.56 -11.50
N THR A 10 -3.83 8.85 -12.58
CA THR A 10 -2.97 7.66 -12.51
C THR A 10 -1.55 8.01 -12.08
N LEU A 11 -0.99 9.11 -12.59
CA LEU A 11 0.35 9.57 -12.23
C LEU A 11 0.43 10.01 -10.76
N GLU A 12 -0.59 10.72 -10.27
CA GLU A 12 -0.68 11.13 -8.87
C GLU A 12 -0.73 9.90 -7.95
N LEU A 13 -1.59 8.92 -8.27
CA LEU A 13 -1.71 7.69 -7.50
C LEU A 13 -0.41 6.86 -7.53
N ALA A 14 0.16 6.65 -8.71
CA ALA A 14 1.40 5.91 -8.88
C ALA A 14 2.57 6.60 -8.17
N GLY A 15 2.65 7.92 -8.25
CA GLY A 15 3.65 8.72 -7.56
C GLY A 15 3.53 8.61 -6.03
N ALA A 16 2.31 8.72 -5.50
CA ALA A 16 2.06 8.56 -4.06
C ALA A 16 2.42 7.15 -3.58
N ALA A 17 2.04 6.11 -4.33
CA ALA A 17 2.39 4.73 -4.02
C ALA A 17 3.91 4.51 -4.04
N LEU A 18 4.61 5.05 -5.04
CA LEU A 18 6.06 4.94 -5.16
C LEU A 18 6.78 5.59 -3.96
N VAL A 19 6.33 6.78 -3.54
CA VAL A 19 6.87 7.44 -2.36
C VAL A 19 6.66 6.56 -1.11
N LEU A 20 5.46 6.00 -0.93
CA LEU A 20 5.18 5.10 0.18
C LEU A 20 6.07 3.85 0.16
N ILE A 21 6.23 3.20 -1.00
CA ILE A 21 7.09 2.03 -1.17
C ILE A 21 8.52 2.34 -0.74
N LEU A 22 9.08 3.46 -1.21
CA LEU A 22 10.46 3.82 -0.87
C LEU A 22 10.61 4.11 0.63
N LEU A 23 9.62 4.77 1.24
CA LEU A 23 9.66 5.12 2.66
C LEU A 23 9.43 3.93 3.60
N THR A 24 8.74 2.88 3.16
CA THR A 24 8.46 1.70 3.99
C THR A 24 9.41 0.55 3.68
N SER A 25 9.53 0.15 2.41
CA SER A 25 10.27 -1.03 2.00
C SER A 25 11.78 -0.87 2.19
N VAL A 26 12.36 0.32 1.94
CA VAL A 26 13.80 0.53 2.11
C VAL A 26 14.20 0.47 3.60
N PRO A 27 13.56 1.20 4.53
CA PRO A 27 13.91 1.10 5.95
C PRO A 27 13.63 -0.28 6.54
N LEU A 28 12.50 -0.91 6.19
CA LEU A 28 12.19 -2.27 6.67
C LEU A 28 13.20 -3.30 6.14
N GLY A 29 13.61 -3.19 4.88
CA GLY A 29 14.64 -4.04 4.28
C GLY A 29 16.00 -3.85 4.96
N ILE A 30 16.42 -2.62 5.21
CA ILE A 30 17.66 -2.32 5.95
C ILE A 30 17.59 -2.87 7.38
N TRP A 31 16.44 -2.69 8.05
CA TRP A 31 16.24 -3.13 9.42
C TRP A 31 16.25 -4.66 9.56
N ALA A 32 15.60 -5.37 8.64
CA ALA A 32 15.64 -6.83 8.54
C ALA A 32 17.05 -7.34 8.23
N ALA A 33 17.74 -6.73 7.26
CA ALA A 33 19.11 -7.10 6.90
C ALA A 33 20.10 -6.93 8.06
N ARG A 34 19.94 -5.86 8.86
CA ARG A 34 20.76 -5.63 10.06
C ARG A 34 20.50 -6.65 11.17
N HIS A 35 19.28 -7.17 11.27
CA HIS A 35 18.86 -8.14 12.28
C HIS A 35 18.56 -9.51 11.66
N ARG A 36 19.43 -9.93 10.74
CA ARG A 36 19.30 -11.19 10.02
C ARG A 36 19.09 -12.37 10.97
N ASP A 37 18.14 -13.24 10.64
CA ASP A 37 17.79 -14.44 11.42
C ASP A 37 17.31 -14.14 12.86
N ARG A 38 16.90 -12.90 13.13
CA ARG A 38 16.25 -12.49 14.39
C ARG A 38 14.78 -12.15 14.16
N LEU A 39 14.05 -11.92 15.25
CA LEU A 39 12.62 -11.57 15.21
C LEU A 39 12.26 -10.46 14.21
N PRO A 40 13.03 -9.35 14.07
CA PRO A 40 12.76 -8.33 13.06
C PRO A 40 12.74 -8.85 11.62
N ASP A 41 13.72 -9.68 11.26
CA ASP A 41 13.84 -10.28 9.93
C ASP A 41 12.67 -11.23 9.66
N PHE A 42 12.34 -12.10 10.63
CA PHE A 42 11.18 -12.98 10.53
C PHE A 42 9.86 -12.21 10.39
N ALA A 43 9.67 -11.11 11.14
CA ALA A 43 8.46 -10.30 11.06
C ALA A 43 8.29 -9.64 9.68
N VAL A 44 9.36 -9.04 9.15
CA VAL A 44 9.34 -8.41 7.81
C VAL A 44 9.08 -9.46 6.73
N ARG A 45 9.74 -10.61 6.79
CA ARG A 45 9.53 -11.71 5.83
C ARG A 45 8.12 -12.29 5.91
N PHE A 46 7.56 -12.42 7.11
CA PHE A 46 6.19 -12.89 7.29
C PHE A 46 5.17 -11.91 6.69
N ILE A 47 5.33 -10.60 6.95
CA ILE A 47 4.45 -9.57 6.38
C ILE A 47 4.55 -9.56 4.85
N ALA A 48 5.76 -9.60 4.31
CA ALA A 48 5.97 -9.68 2.86
C ALA A 48 5.31 -10.93 2.26
N PHE A 49 5.44 -12.08 2.94
CA PHE A 49 4.83 -13.33 2.49
C PHE A 49 3.30 -13.26 2.48
N LEU A 50 2.67 -12.62 3.47
CA LEU A 50 1.23 -12.40 3.49
C LEU A 50 0.75 -11.55 2.31
N GLY A 51 1.49 -10.51 1.95
CA GLY A 51 1.18 -9.66 0.79
C GLY A 51 1.24 -10.41 -0.54
N VAL A 52 2.30 -11.19 -0.74
CA VAL A 52 2.53 -11.91 -2.00
C VAL A 52 1.63 -13.16 -2.13
N SER A 53 1.26 -13.78 -1.01
CA SER A 53 0.48 -15.03 -1.03
C SER A 53 -1.02 -14.82 -1.21
N MET A 54 -1.53 -13.63 -0.90
CA MET A 54 -2.95 -13.32 -1.07
C MET A 54 -3.25 -12.82 -2.48
N PRO A 55 -4.43 -13.13 -3.05
CA PRO A 55 -4.88 -12.48 -4.27
C PRO A 55 -4.97 -10.96 -4.08
N ASN A 56 -4.48 -10.18 -5.04
CA ASN A 56 -4.46 -8.72 -4.93
C ASN A 56 -5.85 -8.13 -4.60
N PHE A 57 -6.90 -8.51 -5.32
CA PHE A 57 -8.25 -8.00 -5.05
C PHE A 57 -8.70 -8.26 -3.60
N TRP A 58 -8.29 -9.39 -3.02
CA TRP A 58 -8.67 -9.80 -1.68
C TRP A 58 -7.99 -8.92 -0.63
N LEU A 59 -6.69 -8.69 -0.80
CA LEU A 59 -5.94 -7.79 0.07
C LEU A 59 -6.48 -6.36 0.02
N ALA A 60 -6.75 -5.83 -1.18
CA ALA A 60 -7.36 -4.51 -1.33
C ALA A 60 -8.71 -4.42 -0.59
N PHE A 61 -9.55 -5.46 -0.73
CA PHE A 61 -10.82 -5.54 -0.02
C PHE A 61 -10.64 -5.56 1.50
N LEU A 62 -9.69 -6.35 2.03
CA LEU A 62 -9.38 -6.39 3.46
C LEU A 62 -8.90 -5.03 4.00
N LEU A 63 -8.07 -4.32 3.24
CA LEU A 63 -7.61 -2.98 3.61
C LEU A 63 -8.78 -1.98 3.68
N VAL A 64 -9.66 -1.98 2.68
CA VAL A 64 -10.88 -1.14 2.71
C VAL A 64 -11.76 -1.50 3.90
N MET A 65 -11.98 -2.79 4.14
CA MET A 65 -12.83 -3.24 5.25
C MET A 65 -12.25 -2.82 6.60
N ALA A 66 -10.93 -2.97 6.79
CA ALA A 66 -10.25 -2.53 8.00
C ALA A 66 -10.32 -1.01 8.19
N PHE A 67 -9.75 -0.24 7.26
CA PHE A 67 -9.53 1.20 7.45
C PHE A 67 -10.77 2.07 7.19
N SER A 68 -11.68 1.61 6.34
CA SER A 68 -12.88 2.37 5.98
C SER A 68 -14.13 1.91 6.73
N VAL A 69 -14.36 0.60 6.82
CA VAL A 69 -15.61 0.08 7.41
C VAL A 69 -15.49 -0.04 8.93
N TYR A 70 -14.47 -0.75 9.43
CA TYR A 70 -14.33 -1.00 10.87
C TYR A 70 -13.74 0.19 11.62
N LEU A 71 -12.65 0.78 11.12
CA LEU A 71 -11.97 1.89 11.78
C LEU A 71 -12.59 3.26 11.44
N GLN A 72 -13.28 3.37 10.29
CA GLN A 72 -13.84 4.64 9.77
C GLN A 72 -12.83 5.79 9.68
N TRP A 73 -11.55 5.48 9.43
CA TRP A 73 -10.50 6.49 9.32
C TRP A 73 -10.43 7.12 7.94
N LEU A 74 -10.76 6.35 6.91
CA LEU A 74 -10.59 6.75 5.52
C LEU A 74 -11.87 6.48 4.72
N PRO A 75 -12.20 7.33 3.73
CA PRO A 75 -13.35 7.11 2.85
C PRO A 75 -13.12 5.89 1.94
N ALA A 76 -14.15 5.06 1.75
CA ALA A 76 -14.05 3.85 0.92
C ALA A 76 -13.96 4.16 -0.58
N MET A 77 -14.61 5.25 -1.01
CA MET A 77 -14.70 5.70 -2.40
C MET A 77 -14.85 7.21 -2.45
N GLY A 78 -14.36 7.81 -3.54
CA GLY A 78 -14.46 9.23 -3.83
C GLY A 78 -13.26 9.74 -4.64
N TYR A 79 -13.30 11.01 -5.03
CA TYR A 79 -12.27 11.65 -5.86
C TYR A 79 -12.05 13.10 -5.39
N GLY A 80 -10.82 13.61 -5.56
CA GLY A 80 -10.49 15.03 -5.31
C GLY A 80 -9.98 15.39 -3.91
N GLY A 81 -9.82 14.42 -3.00
CA GLY A 81 -9.24 14.65 -1.66
C GLY A 81 -8.12 13.66 -1.33
N TRP A 82 -7.07 14.12 -0.65
CA TRP A 82 -5.89 13.31 -0.28
C TRP A 82 -6.24 12.02 0.47
N GLN A 83 -7.31 12.03 1.28
CA GLN A 83 -7.82 10.86 1.99
C GLN A 83 -8.26 9.72 1.06
N HIS A 84 -8.72 10.04 -0.16
CA HIS A 84 -9.14 9.05 -1.16
C HIS A 84 -7.96 8.38 -1.87
N ILE A 85 -6.75 8.95 -1.76
CA ILE A 85 -5.53 8.42 -2.39
C ILE A 85 -4.78 7.48 -1.43
N ILE A 86 -4.89 7.69 -0.12
CA ILE A 86 -4.15 6.92 0.89
C ILE A 86 -4.43 5.42 0.77
N LEU A 87 -5.70 5.02 0.81
CA LEU A 87 -6.09 3.60 0.79
C LEU A 87 -5.61 2.90 -0.49
N PRO A 88 -5.89 3.46 -1.70
CA PRO A 88 -5.36 2.90 -2.94
C PRO A 88 -3.83 2.86 -3.01
N ALA A 89 -3.15 3.94 -2.59
CA ALA A 89 -1.69 4.01 -2.63
C ALA A 89 -1.03 3.00 -1.68
N VAL A 90 -1.59 2.81 -0.47
CA VAL A 90 -1.14 1.79 0.49
C VAL A 90 -1.38 0.39 -0.05
N SER A 91 -2.54 0.15 -0.68
CA SER A 91 -2.83 -1.14 -1.32
C SER A 91 -1.80 -1.46 -2.40
N ILE A 92 -1.50 -0.51 -3.29
CA ILE A 92 -0.49 -0.69 -4.34
C ILE A 92 0.88 -0.95 -3.72
N ALA A 93 1.25 -0.16 -2.70
CA ALA A 93 2.55 -0.29 -2.03
C ALA A 93 2.75 -1.64 -1.34
N PHE A 94 1.69 -2.26 -0.82
CA PHE A 94 1.79 -3.57 -0.17
C PHE A 94 1.79 -4.74 -1.17
N MET A 95 1.20 -4.55 -2.35
CA MET A 95 1.12 -5.56 -3.40
C MET A 95 2.36 -5.62 -4.30
N SER A 96 3.15 -4.54 -4.32
CA SER A 96 4.33 -4.37 -5.18
C SER A 96 5.61 -4.82 -4.48
#